data_AF-A0A4S8LVZ6-F1
#
_entry.id   AF-A0A4S8LVZ6-F1
#
_cell.length_a   1.000
_cell.length_b   1.000
_cell.length_c   1.000
_cell.angle_alpha   90.00
_cell.angle_beta   90.00
_cell.angle_gamma   90.00
#
_symmetry.space_group_name_H-M   'P 1'
#
loop_
_entity.id
_entity.type
_entity.pdbx_description
1 polymer ?
#
loop_
_entity_poly.entity_id
_entity_poly.type
_entity_poly.pdbx_seq_one_letter_code
_entity_poly.pdbx_strand_id
1 'polypeptide(L)'
;LIKLYGCAPIADASQVTNPLVVHTDGSCRTAGGHDSCAGAGIYFGHRNALNRSERVSGPQTNNRAELYAVLTALQLAPLDRPLHVYTDSQYVINSLTHWAPMHAKCGWICTNGDVMKSIVAWIRARSAPLHFFWVKGHSGNKHNDEADRLANAG
;
A
#
# COMPACT_ATOMS: atom_id res chain seq x y z
N LEU A 1 -16.08 4.91 3.38
CA LEU A 1 -15.27 4.38 2.26
C LEU A 1 -14.32 5.49 1.80
N ILE A 2 -13.01 5.23 1.72
CA ILE A 2 -12.02 6.22 1.31
C ILE A 2 -12.04 6.36 -0.23
N LYS A 3 -12.20 7.59 -0.75
CA LYS A 3 -12.24 7.86 -2.21
C LYS A 3 -10.82 8.07 -2.75
N LEU A 4 -10.29 7.08 -3.46
CA LEU A 4 -8.94 7.11 -4.01
C LEU A 4 -8.87 7.88 -5.33
N TYR A 5 -7.75 8.55 -5.58
CA TYR A 5 -7.46 9.14 -6.88
C TYR A 5 -7.16 8.05 -7.92
N GLY A 6 -7.82 8.13 -9.08
CA GLY A 6 -7.63 7.19 -10.20
C GLY A 6 -8.57 5.99 -10.22
N CYS A 7 -9.44 5.82 -9.23
CA CYS A 7 -10.45 4.76 -9.24
C CYS A 7 -11.55 5.11 -10.26
N ALA A 8 -11.84 4.20 -11.19
CA ALA A 8 -12.97 4.32 -12.10
C ALA A 8 -14.30 3.97 -11.37
N PRO A 9 -15.46 4.46 -11.85
CA PRO A 9 -16.76 3.94 -11.43
C PRO A 9 -16.86 2.45 -11.78
N ILE A 10 -17.27 1.63 -10.82
CA ILE A 10 -17.41 0.18 -11.04
C ILE A 10 -18.59 -0.04 -11.99
N ALA A 11 -18.34 -0.67 -13.14
CA ALA A 11 -19.38 -1.13 -14.05
C ALA A 11 -19.89 -2.49 -13.55
N ASP A 12 -21.16 -2.49 -13.13
CA ASP A 12 -21.95 -3.65 -12.71
C ASP A 12 -21.45 -4.44 -11.48
N ALA A 13 -22.23 -4.36 -10.39
CA ALA A 13 -21.96 -5.03 -9.11
C ALA A 13 -22.41 -6.51 -9.10
N SER A 14 -22.79 -7.07 -10.25
CA SER A 14 -23.46 -8.37 -10.36
C SER A 14 -22.55 -9.60 -10.18
N GLN A 15 -21.23 -9.43 -10.03
CA GLN A 15 -20.30 -10.52 -9.70
C GLN A 15 -19.45 -10.19 -8.45
N VAL A 16 -20.08 -10.18 -7.27
CA VAL A 16 -19.35 -10.00 -6.00
C VAL A 16 -18.61 -11.29 -5.65
N THR A 17 -17.40 -11.44 -6.18
CA THR A 17 -16.43 -12.41 -5.63
C THR A 17 -15.95 -11.92 -4.27
N ASN A 18 -15.59 -12.84 -3.37
CA ASN A 18 -15.08 -12.47 -2.05
C ASN A 18 -13.79 -11.64 -2.18
N PRO A 19 -13.73 -10.43 -1.60
CA PRO A 19 -12.58 -9.55 -1.74
C PRO A 19 -11.34 -10.22 -1.20
N LEU A 20 -10.23 -10.10 -1.93
CA LEU A 20 -8.92 -10.38 -1.37
C LEU A 20 -8.63 -9.32 -0.31
N VAL A 21 -8.14 -9.74 0.86
CA VAL A 21 -7.79 -8.85 1.96
C VAL A 21 -6.28 -8.85 2.11
N VAL A 22 -5.69 -7.67 2.25
CA VAL A 22 -4.26 -7.49 2.48
C VAL A 22 -4.03 -6.43 3.55
N HIS A 23 -3.09 -6.70 4.44
CA HIS A 23 -2.53 -5.74 5.37
C HIS A 23 -1.14 -5.34 4.90
N THR A 24 -0.84 -4.06 4.94
CA THR A 24 0.44 -3.51 4.50
C THR A 24 1.03 -2.62 5.59
N ASP A 25 2.33 -2.74 5.78
CA ASP A 25 3.09 -1.89 6.70
C ASP A 25 4.47 -1.57 6.11
N GLY A 26 5.02 -0.42 6.48
CA GLY A 26 6.35 0.02 6.11
C GLY A 26 7.16 0.39 7.34
N SER A 27 8.37 -0.18 7.44
CA SER A 27 9.29 0.12 8.53
C SER A 27 10.55 0.80 8.00
N CYS A 28 11.14 1.68 8.79
CA CYS A 28 12.49 2.17 8.56
C CYS A 28 13.28 2.20 9.86
N ARG A 29 14.43 1.53 9.87
CA ARG A 29 15.33 1.45 11.02
C ARG A 29 16.62 2.19 10.71
N THR A 30 17.05 3.03 11.64
CA THR A 30 18.39 3.62 11.60
C THR A 30 19.31 2.71 12.40
N ALA A 31 20.23 2.01 11.74
CA ALA A 31 21.37 1.44 12.42
C ALA A 31 22.30 2.60 12.75
N GLY A 32 22.67 2.80 14.03
CA GLY A 32 23.40 3.99 14.50
C GLY A 32 24.45 4.49 13.49
N GLY A 33 24.29 5.74 13.04
CA GLY A 33 25.00 6.30 11.87
C GLY A 33 24.02 6.91 10.86
N HIS A 34 24.49 7.17 9.64
CA HIS A 34 23.68 7.73 8.53
C HIS A 34 22.97 6.65 7.68
N ASP A 35 23.16 5.36 7.99
CA ASP A 35 22.65 4.25 7.19
C ASP A 35 21.29 3.75 7.72
N SER A 36 20.22 4.30 7.15
CA SER A 36 18.86 3.82 7.38
C SER A 36 18.50 2.69 6.41
N CYS A 37 17.72 1.71 6.89
CA CYS A 37 17.21 0.60 6.09
C CYS A 37 15.69 0.56 6.20
N ALA A 38 15.02 0.55 5.05
CA ALA A 38 13.57 0.53 4.97
C ALA A 38 13.06 -0.78 4.34
N GLY A 39 12.04 -1.37 4.97
CA GLY A 39 11.43 -2.63 4.56
C GLY A 39 9.91 -2.50 4.45
N ALA A 40 9.31 -3.28 3.54
CA ALA A 40 7.88 -3.30 3.25
C ALA A 40 7.30 -4.68 3.53
N GLY A 41 6.22 -4.72 4.30
CA GLY A 41 5.51 -5.93 4.70
C GLY A 41 4.15 -6.02 4.04
N ILE A 42 3.86 -7.16 3.42
CA ILE A 42 2.60 -7.43 2.71
C ILE A 42 2.04 -8.76 3.21
N TYR A 43 0.88 -8.71 3.86
CA TYR A 43 0.26 -9.86 4.50
C TYR A 43 -1.18 -10.11 4.01
N PHE A 44 -1.37 -11.21 3.28
CA PHE A 44 -2.65 -11.70 2.78
C PHE A 44 -3.28 -12.80 3.66
N GLY A 45 -2.67 -13.13 4.80
CA GLY A 45 -3.16 -14.17 5.73
C GLY A 45 -2.14 -15.28 6.01
N HIS A 46 -2.48 -16.16 6.95
CA HIS A 46 -1.57 -17.18 7.44
C HIS A 46 -1.14 -18.13 6.32
N ARG A 47 0.18 -18.33 6.15
CA ARG A 47 0.79 -19.18 5.10
C ARG A 47 0.35 -18.84 3.67
N ASN A 48 -0.13 -17.63 3.43
CA ASN A 48 -0.50 -17.21 2.09
C ASN A 48 0.78 -17.04 1.24
N ALA A 49 0.82 -17.67 0.06
CA ALA A 49 1.96 -17.64 -0.85
C ALA A 49 2.25 -16.23 -1.42
N LEU A 50 1.31 -15.29 -1.30
CA LEU A 50 1.48 -13.89 -1.70
C LEU A 50 2.12 -13.03 -0.61
N ASN A 51 2.33 -13.54 0.61
CA ASN A 51 2.99 -12.76 1.65
C ASN A 51 4.41 -12.38 1.23
N ARG A 52 4.80 -11.14 1.45
CA ARG A 52 6.12 -10.61 1.08
C ARG A 52 6.71 -9.77 2.19
N SER A 53 8.03 -9.79 2.24
CA SER A 53 8.90 -8.96 3.04
C SER A 53 9.97 -8.48 2.08
N GLU A 54 9.97 -7.20 1.74
CA GLU A 54 10.80 -6.65 0.66
C GLU A 54 11.62 -5.47 1.13
N ARG A 55 12.87 -5.43 0.68
CA ARG A 55 13.71 -4.25 0.85
C ARG A 55 13.20 -3.12 -0.04
N VAL A 56 12.98 -1.95 0.54
CA VAL A 56 12.51 -0.77 -0.18
C VAL A 56 13.64 -0.25 -1.06
N SER A 57 13.37 -0.08 -2.35
CA SER A 57 14.31 0.58 -3.29
C SER A 57 14.26 2.10 -3.15
N GLY A 58 15.38 2.80 -3.39
CA GLY A 58 15.44 4.27 -3.33
C GLY A 58 15.66 4.83 -1.92
N PRO A 59 15.16 6.05 -1.61
CA PRO A 59 15.36 6.68 -0.29
C PRO A 59 14.83 5.84 0.87
N GLN A 60 15.67 5.57 1.86
CA GLN A 60 15.34 4.70 2.99
C GLN A 60 14.59 5.50 4.07
N THR A 61 13.27 5.63 3.91
CA THR A 61 12.39 6.38 4.81
C THR A 61 11.11 5.60 5.10
N ASN A 62 10.51 5.84 6.27
CA ASN A 62 9.26 5.18 6.65
C ASN A 62 8.14 5.44 5.63
N ASN A 63 7.93 6.71 5.28
CA ASN A 63 6.90 7.12 4.33
C ASN A 63 7.03 6.46 2.95
N ARG A 64 8.27 6.25 2.47
CA ARG A 64 8.48 5.51 1.24
C ARG A 64 8.17 4.03 1.41
N ALA A 65 8.59 3.43 2.53
CA ALA A 65 8.32 2.03 2.84
C ALA A 65 6.81 1.72 2.84
N GLU A 66 6.03 2.62 3.44
CA GLU A 66 4.57 2.52 3.53
C GLU A 66 3.90 2.55 2.15
N LEU A 67 4.30 3.50 1.29
CA LEU A 67 3.82 3.54 -0.09
C LEU A 67 4.30 2.32 -0.89
N TYR A 68 5.53 1.86 -0.66
CA TYR A 68 6.10 0.71 -1.35
C TYR A 68 5.33 -0.57 -1.01
N ALA A 69 4.97 -0.79 0.26
CA ALA A 69 4.15 -1.92 0.69
C ALA A 69 2.79 -1.97 -0.04
N VAL A 70 2.14 -0.81 -0.19
CA VAL A 70 0.90 -0.69 -0.96
C VAL A 70 1.12 -0.97 -2.45
N LEU A 71 2.19 -0.44 -3.04
CA LEU A 71 2.53 -0.70 -4.44
C LEU A 71 2.71 -2.20 -4.68
N THR A 72 3.51 -2.88 -3.85
CA THR A 72 3.74 -4.32 -3.95
C THR A 72 2.43 -5.11 -3.78
N ALA A 73 1.58 -4.74 -2.81
CA ALA A 73 0.27 -5.36 -2.64
C ALA A 73 -0.63 -5.26 -3.89
N LEU A 74 -0.63 -4.09 -4.55
CA LEU A 74 -1.39 -3.88 -5.78
C LEU A 74 -0.83 -4.66 -6.97
N GLN A 75 0.49 -4.85 -7.05
CA GLN A 75 1.14 -5.66 -8.08
C GLN A 75 0.86 -7.16 -7.93
N LEU A 76 0.75 -7.65 -6.68
CA LEU A 76 0.49 -9.05 -6.37
C LEU A 76 -0.98 -9.43 -6.54
N ALA A 77 -1.90 -8.49 -6.29
CA ALA A 77 -3.33 -8.75 -6.33
C ALA A 77 -3.88 -8.77 -7.78
N PRO A 78 -4.63 -9.81 -8.19
CA PRO A 78 -5.29 -9.85 -9.50
C PRO A 78 -6.11 -8.59 -9.78
N LEU A 79 -6.05 -8.05 -11.01
CA LEU A 79 -6.69 -6.79 -11.39
C LEU A 79 -8.23 -6.86 -11.44
N ASP A 80 -8.75 -8.07 -11.64
CA ASP A 80 -10.15 -8.43 -11.82
C ASP A 80 -10.83 -8.97 -10.55
N ARG A 81 -10.10 -9.00 -9.43
CA ARG A 81 -10.64 -9.39 -8.13
C ARG A 81 -10.80 -8.18 -7.21
N PRO A 82 -11.90 -8.04 -6.44
CA PRO A 82 -12.02 -6.98 -5.46
C PRO A 82 -10.90 -7.08 -4.42
N LEU A 83 -10.32 -5.93 -4.01
CA LEU A 83 -9.21 -5.87 -3.07
C LEU A 83 -9.51 -4.89 -1.93
N HIS A 84 -9.31 -5.34 -0.70
CA HIS A 84 -9.35 -4.53 0.50
C HIS A 84 -7.93 -4.40 1.06
N VAL A 85 -7.41 -3.17 1.08
CA VAL A 85 -6.10 -2.83 1.62
C VAL A 85 -6.27 -2.18 2.99
N TYR A 86 -5.65 -2.78 4.01
CA TYR A 86 -5.58 -2.26 5.36
C TYR A 86 -4.17 -1.72 5.63
N THR A 87 -4.09 -0.48 6.11
CA THR A 87 -2.84 0.19 6.49
C THR A 87 -3.10 1.11 7.67
N ASP A 88 -2.13 1.27 8.56
CA ASP A 88 -2.16 2.29 9.61
C ASP A 88 -1.51 3.62 9.21
N SER A 89 -0.92 3.67 8.01
CA SER A 89 -0.27 4.86 7.48
C SER A 89 -1.28 5.90 7.00
N GLN A 90 -1.51 6.92 7.84
CA GLN A 90 -2.22 8.13 7.40
C GLN A 90 -1.52 8.83 6.23
N TYR A 91 -0.19 8.67 6.12
CA TYR A 91 0.59 9.21 5.01
C TYR A 91 0.16 8.57 3.69
N VAL A 92 0.00 7.23 3.63
CA VAL A 92 -0.53 6.53 2.45
C VAL A 92 -1.93 7.05 2.11
N ILE A 93 -2.82 7.11 3.09
CA ILE A 93 -4.20 7.56 2.86
C ILE A 93 -4.20 8.96 2.25
N ASN A 94 -3.52 9.92 2.88
CA ASN A 94 -3.46 11.29 2.38
C ASN A 94 -2.76 11.42 1.01
N SER A 95 -1.70 10.64 0.79
CA SER A 95 -0.99 10.57 -0.49
C SER A 95 -1.92 10.19 -1.63
N LEU A 96 -2.76 9.16 -1.44
CA LEU A 96 -3.60 8.62 -2.50
C LEU A 96 -4.95 9.32 -2.65
N THR A 97 -5.42 10.05 -1.64
CA THR A 97 -6.71 10.76 -1.69
C THR A 97 -6.57 12.24 -2.00
N HIS A 98 -5.65 12.94 -1.33
CA HIS A 98 -5.58 14.39 -1.33
C HIS A 98 -4.43 14.91 -2.19
N TRP A 99 -3.25 14.27 -2.12
CA TRP A 99 -2.04 14.80 -2.75
C TRP A 99 -1.83 14.29 -4.16
N ALA A 100 -2.15 13.03 -4.45
CA ALA A 100 -2.02 12.44 -5.79
C ALA A 100 -2.68 13.27 -6.91
N PRO A 101 -3.91 13.83 -6.76
CA PRO A 101 -4.48 14.70 -7.79
C PRO A 101 -3.66 15.98 -8.05
N MET A 102 -3.09 16.57 -7.00
CA MET A 102 -2.26 17.79 -7.12
C MET A 102 -0.91 17.45 -7.75
N HIS A 103 -0.25 16.39 -7.27
CA HIS A 103 1.04 15.94 -7.80
C HIS A 103 0.94 15.45 -9.25
N ALA A 104 -0.17 14.80 -9.63
CA ALA A 104 -0.42 14.42 -11.02
C ALA A 104 -0.43 15.63 -11.96
N LYS A 105 -1.03 16.76 -11.54
CA LYS A 105 -1.04 18.02 -12.32
C LYS A 105 0.37 18.61 -12.45
N CYS A 106 1.22 18.42 -11.45
CA CYS A 106 2.61 18.87 -11.43
C CYS A 106 3.60 17.82 -11.97
N GLY A 107 3.13 16.81 -12.72
CA GLY A 107 4.01 15.81 -13.34
C GLY A 107 4.71 14.87 -12.35
N TRP A 108 4.19 14.73 -11.12
CA TRP A 108 4.74 13.91 -10.04
C TRP A 108 6.10 14.38 -9.49
N ILE A 109 6.45 15.65 -9.71
CA ILE A 109 7.67 16.25 -9.18
C ILE A 109 7.47 16.56 -7.69
N CYS A 110 7.72 15.56 -6.84
CA CYS A 110 7.56 15.63 -5.38
C CYS A 110 8.25 14.44 -4.70
N THR A 111 8.40 14.50 -3.38
CA THR A 111 8.92 13.37 -2.59
C THR A 111 8.02 12.14 -2.78
N ASN A 112 8.62 11.00 -3.09
CA ASN A 112 7.94 9.73 -3.39
C ASN A 112 6.95 9.79 -4.57
N GLY A 113 7.07 10.80 -5.44
CA GLY A 113 6.21 10.97 -6.61
C GLY A 113 6.28 9.80 -7.58
N ASP A 114 7.44 9.15 -7.69
CA ASP A 114 7.68 7.94 -8.48
C ASP A 114 6.80 6.77 -8.00
N VAL A 115 6.74 6.54 -6.69
CA VAL A 115 5.94 5.46 -6.08
C VAL A 115 4.45 5.79 -6.17
N MET A 116 4.05 7.02 -5.84
CA MET A 116 2.65 7.46 -5.95
C MET A 116 2.12 7.36 -7.38
N LYS A 117 2.92 7.78 -8.38
CA LYS A 117 2.58 7.65 -9.80
C LYS A 117 2.32 6.18 -10.17
N SER A 118 3.18 5.28 -9.70
CA SER A 118 3.08 3.85 -9.98
C SER A 118 1.84 3.23 -9.31
N ILE A 119 1.57 3.58 -8.05
CA ILE A 119 0.35 3.15 -7.35
C ILE A 119 -0.89 3.59 -8.13
N VAL A 120 -0.97 4.85 -8.54
CA VAL A 120 -2.13 5.38 -9.27
C VAL A 120 -2.30 4.71 -10.63
N ALA A 121 -1.21 4.33 -11.30
CA ALA A 121 -1.28 3.54 -12.53
C ALA A 121 -1.90 2.16 -12.28
N TRP A 122 -1.49 1.46 -11.22
CA TRP A 122 -2.08 0.17 -10.84
C TRP A 122 -3.54 0.31 -10.43
N ILE A 123 -3.92 1.35 -9.67
CA ILE A 123 -5.32 1.63 -9.32
C ILE A 123 -6.18 1.79 -10.57
N ARG A 124 -5.71 2.54 -11.57
CA ARG A 124 -6.43 2.78 -12.83
C ARG A 124 -6.55 1.53 -13.70
N ALA A 125 -5.60 0.60 -13.60
CA ALA A 125 -5.59 -0.62 -14.39
C ALA A 125 -6.55 -1.70 -13.85
N ARG A 126 -7.06 -1.56 -12.62
CA ARG A 126 -7.99 -2.53 -12.03
C ARG A 126 -9.36 -2.43 -12.69
N SER A 127 -9.93 -3.58 -13.02
CA SER A 127 -11.34 -3.69 -13.44
C SER A 127 -12.28 -3.96 -12.26
N ALA A 128 -11.73 -4.43 -11.13
CA ALA A 128 -12.51 -4.74 -9.93
C ALA A 128 -12.34 -3.69 -8.81
N PRO A 129 -13.30 -3.62 -7.86
CA PRO A 129 -13.30 -2.66 -6.77
C PRO A 129 -12.02 -2.69 -5.91
N LEU A 130 -11.58 -1.52 -5.47
CA LEU A 130 -10.46 -1.34 -4.55
C LEU A 130 -10.90 -0.45 -3.39
N HIS A 131 -10.70 -0.93 -2.16
CA HIS A 131 -11.08 -0.22 -0.96
C HIS A 131 -9.91 -0.16 0.02
N PHE A 132 -9.67 1.03 0.57
CA PHE A 132 -8.69 1.25 1.61
C PHE A 132 -9.38 1.44 2.95
N PHE A 133 -8.79 0.83 3.97
CA PHE A 133 -9.23 0.90 5.35
C PHE A 133 -8.05 1.35 6.19
N TRP A 134 -8.21 2.50 6.85
CA TRP A 134 -7.26 2.91 7.87
C TRP A 134 -7.52 2.11 9.15
N VAL A 135 -6.46 1.53 9.72
CA VAL A 135 -6.49 0.90 11.04
C VAL A 135 -5.58 1.66 11.98
N LYS A 136 -5.85 1.56 13.28
CA LYS A 136 -4.96 2.16 14.27
C LYS A 136 -3.71 1.29 14.42
N GLY A 137 -2.53 1.86 14.21
CA GLY A 137 -1.25 1.20 14.50
C GLY A 137 -1.11 0.87 15.99
N HIS A 138 -0.36 -0.20 16.30
CA HIS A 138 -0.12 -0.69 17.67
C HIS A 138 -1.39 -0.90 18.51
N SER A 139 -2.50 -1.30 17.87
CA SER A 139 -3.79 -1.53 18.54
C SER A 139 -4.05 -2.98 18.94
N GLY A 140 -3.07 -3.88 18.75
CA GLY A 140 -3.24 -5.33 18.93
C GLY A 140 -3.98 -6.01 17.78
N ASN A 141 -4.01 -5.38 16.60
CA ASN A 141 -4.54 -5.99 15.39
C ASN A 141 -3.51 -6.98 14.83
N LYS A 142 -3.71 -8.27 15.13
CA LYS A 142 -2.81 -9.37 14.74
C LYS A 142 -2.42 -9.38 13.26
N HIS A 143 -3.28 -8.93 12.35
CA HIS A 143 -2.94 -8.90 10.92
C HIS A 143 -2.04 -7.71 10.56
N ASN A 144 -2.23 -6.56 11.22
CA ASN A 144 -1.33 -5.42 11.09
C ASN A 144 0.03 -5.73 11.74
N ASP A 145 0.00 -6.37 12.91
CA ASP A 145 1.22 -6.79 13.60
C ASP A 145 2.06 -7.77 12.75
N GLU A 146 1.40 -8.64 11.97
CA GLU A 146 2.11 -9.54 11.05
C GLU A 146 2.65 -8.81 9.81
N ALA A 147 1.96 -7.78 9.32
CA ALA A 147 2.49 -6.91 8.28
C ALA A 147 3.72 -6.14 8.78
N ASP A 148 3.68 -5.57 9.98
CA ASP A 148 4.84 -4.92 10.64
C ASP A 148 6.00 -5.90 10.84
N ARG A 149 5.71 -7.13 11.28
CA ARG A 149 6.74 -8.17 11.40
C ARG A 149 7.42 -8.45 10.05
N LEU A 150 6.66 -8.50 8.96
CA LEU A 150 7.20 -8.66 7.61
C LEU A 150 7.97 -7.42 7.15
N ALA A 151 7.49 -6.22 7.46
CA ALA A 151 8.16 -4.97 7.11
C ALA A 151 9.52 -4.85 7.78
N ASN A 152 9.63 -5.25 9.04
CA ASN A 152 10.88 -5.25 9.79
C ASN A 152 11.89 -6.34 9.36
N ALA A 153 11.42 -7.36 8.64
CA ALA A 153 12.26 -8.44 8.11
C ALA A 153 12.85 -8.13 6.72
N GLY A 154 12.31 -7.12 6.02
CA GLY A 154 12.72 -6.71 4.67
C GLY A 154 13.80 -5.64 4.69
#